data_AF-A0A1T5CZF5-F1
#
_entry.id   AF-A0A1T5CZF5-F1
#
_cell.length_a   1.000
_cell.length_b   1.000
_cell.length_c   1.000
_cell.angle_alpha   90.00
_cell.angle_beta   90.00
_cell.angle_gamma   90.00
#
_symmetry.space_group_name_H-M   'P 1'
#
loop_
_entity.id
_entity.type
_entity.pdbx_description
1 polymer ?
#
loop_
_entity_poly.entity_id
_entity_poly.type
_entity_poly.pdbx_seq_one_letter_code
_entity_poly.pdbx_strand_id
1 'polypeptide(L)'
;MPKQLKEYIFSGTINPSNKDTLIHLAECMLINLDELENLNRSEIGSLKEIITKTHIRMRKAYGHNNENMPRRASFAGSVNTSQFLNDTTGSRRFLCFEVEHIEYAHEIYINKVYAQAFSLFSNGFRHWFNQEEIKEINANNEQYQLKSPEEELLLTWFEPAIKTTAKYFLNTTQILQILASRANVNITDASVLKLGKALRKYNFTRIMKNNSYVYAVNLLEHEEVDKNNKQNGEPPKPKETQEEILFRFPK
;
A
#
# COMPACT_ATOMS: atom_id res chain seq x y z
N MET A 1 11.25 0.52 -22.78
CA MET A 1 11.02 1.79 -23.52
C MET A 1 11.65 1.74 -24.90
N PRO A 2 11.14 2.50 -25.88
CA PRO A 2 11.83 2.83 -27.13
C PRO A 2 13.26 3.34 -26.89
N LYS A 3 14.21 2.97 -27.76
CA LYS A 3 15.64 3.33 -27.60
C LYS A 3 15.84 4.85 -27.54
N GLN A 4 15.07 5.60 -28.31
CA GLN A 4 15.13 7.06 -28.39
C GLN A 4 14.68 7.74 -27.08
N LEU A 5 13.89 7.06 -26.25
CA LEU A 5 13.37 7.60 -25.00
C LEU A 5 14.16 7.14 -23.77
N LYS A 6 15.28 6.44 -23.98
CA LYS A 6 16.06 5.84 -22.89
C LYS A 6 16.60 6.89 -21.91
N GLU A 7 16.89 8.10 -22.37
CA GLU A 7 17.34 9.22 -21.53
C GLU A 7 16.28 9.74 -20.55
N TYR A 8 15.00 9.42 -20.77
CA TYR A 8 13.90 9.78 -19.89
C TYR A 8 13.61 8.71 -18.82
N ILE A 9 14.52 7.75 -18.64
CA ILE A 9 14.46 6.76 -17.56
C ILE A 9 15.56 7.06 -16.56
N PHE A 10 15.19 7.13 -15.29
CA PHE A 10 16.12 7.15 -14.18
C PHE A 10 15.95 5.87 -13.36
N SER A 11 17.05 5.25 -12.96
CA SER A 11 17.06 4.12 -12.03
C SER A 11 17.89 4.46 -10.80
N GLY A 12 17.33 4.25 -9.62
CA GLY A 12 17.98 4.49 -8.34
C GLY A 12 17.02 4.97 -7.27
N THR A 13 17.56 5.39 -6.14
CA THR A 13 16.77 5.87 -5.01
C THR A 13 16.35 7.33 -5.22
N ILE A 14 15.16 7.69 -4.71
CA ILE A 14 14.70 9.07 -4.71
C ILE A 14 14.68 9.63 -3.29
N ASN A 15 15.10 10.89 -3.15
CA ASN A 15 14.98 11.62 -1.90
C ASN A 15 14.12 12.86 -2.14
N PRO A 16 12.89 12.92 -1.57
CA PRO A 16 11.98 14.07 -1.67
C PRO A 16 12.60 15.43 -1.36
N SER A 17 13.57 15.45 -0.45
CA SER A 17 14.25 16.67 -0.02
C SER A 17 15.38 17.10 -0.96
N ASN A 18 15.78 16.24 -1.90
CA ASN A 18 16.84 16.52 -2.86
C ASN A 18 16.27 17.25 -4.10
N LYS A 19 16.97 18.31 -4.54
CA LYS A 19 16.66 19.04 -5.78
C LYS A 19 16.76 18.15 -7.01
N ASP A 20 17.68 17.20 -7.04
CA ASP A 20 17.84 16.29 -8.18
C ASP A 20 16.60 15.42 -8.38
N THR A 21 15.97 14.99 -7.29
CA THR A 21 14.69 14.27 -7.36
C THR A 21 13.61 15.13 -8.02
N LEU A 22 13.52 16.42 -7.70
CA LEU A 22 12.57 17.32 -8.36
C LEU A 22 12.83 17.44 -9.87
N ILE A 23 14.10 17.48 -10.29
CA ILE A 23 14.48 17.49 -11.70
C ILE A 23 14.01 16.20 -12.38
N HIS A 24 14.32 15.04 -11.80
CA HIS A 24 13.89 13.74 -12.34
C HIS A 24 12.36 13.64 -12.45
N LEU A 25 11.60 14.20 -11.50
CA LEU A 25 10.13 14.24 -11.58
C LEU A 25 9.60 15.06 -12.75
N ALA A 26 10.33 16.11 -13.14
CA ALA A 26 9.93 17.01 -14.21
C ALA A 26 10.42 16.55 -15.59
N GLU A 27 11.55 15.85 -15.66
CA GLU A 27 12.22 15.48 -16.91
C GLU A 27 12.00 14.01 -17.29
N CYS A 28 12.04 13.09 -16.33
CA CYS A 28 11.90 11.66 -16.63
C CYS A 28 10.44 11.28 -16.89
N MET A 29 10.24 10.29 -17.75
CA MET A 29 8.95 9.62 -17.96
C MET A 29 8.77 8.45 -16.99
N LEU A 30 9.85 7.77 -16.62
CA LEU A 30 9.82 6.64 -15.69
C LEU A 30 11.01 6.74 -14.71
N ILE A 31 10.69 6.59 -13.44
CA ILE A 31 11.67 6.44 -12.36
C ILE A 31 11.54 5.02 -11.83
N ASN A 32 12.59 4.21 -12.01
CA ASN A 32 12.71 2.89 -11.43
C ASN A 32 13.38 3.00 -10.05
N LEU A 33 12.62 2.67 -9.01
CA LEU A 33 13.09 2.66 -7.63
C LEU A 33 13.71 1.30 -7.34
N ASP A 34 15.04 1.28 -7.38
CA ASP A 34 15.82 0.16 -6.88
C ASP A 34 15.73 0.22 -5.34
N GLU A 35 15.21 -0.83 -4.69
CA GLU A 35 15.02 -0.94 -3.23
C GLU A 35 13.80 -0.22 -2.62
N LEU A 36 12.60 -0.39 -3.21
CA LEU A 36 11.38 0.16 -2.64
C LEU A 36 11.06 -0.36 -1.22
N GLU A 37 11.50 -1.57 -0.87
CA GLU A 37 11.25 -2.20 0.44
C GLU A 37 12.09 -1.61 1.59
N ASN A 38 13.21 -0.94 1.28
CA ASN A 38 14.09 -0.35 2.29
C ASN A 38 13.57 0.99 2.82
N LEU A 39 12.50 1.53 2.23
CA LEU A 39 11.95 2.81 2.63
C LEU A 39 11.24 2.70 3.99
N ASN A 40 11.66 3.55 4.93
CA ASN A 40 11.01 3.67 6.22
C ASN A 40 9.64 4.36 6.08
N ARG A 41 8.88 4.41 7.19
CA ARG A 41 7.53 5.00 7.19
C ARG A 41 7.49 6.46 6.74
N SER A 42 8.50 7.25 7.10
CA SER A 42 8.60 8.67 6.73
C SER A 42 8.87 8.82 5.23
N GLU A 43 9.76 7.98 4.69
CA GLU A 43 10.13 7.96 3.28
C GLU A 43 8.97 7.49 2.40
N ILE A 44 8.21 6.48 2.83
CA ILE A 44 6.98 6.06 2.15
C ILE A 44 5.93 7.17 2.16
N GLY A 45 5.78 7.89 3.27
CA GLY A 45 4.89 9.06 3.34
C GLY A 45 5.29 10.13 2.32
N SER A 46 6.59 10.39 2.20
CA SER A 46 7.13 11.38 1.27
C SER A 46 7.04 10.93 -0.19
N LEU A 47 7.25 9.64 -0.48
CA LEU A 47 7.02 9.03 -1.78
C LEU A 47 5.55 9.21 -2.22
N LYS A 48 4.60 8.97 -1.30
CA LYS A 48 3.16 9.20 -1.57
C LYS A 48 2.86 10.66 -1.91
N GLU A 49 3.49 11.60 -1.22
CA GLU A 49 3.35 13.03 -1.54
C GLU A 49 3.86 13.30 -2.95
N ILE A 50 5.08 12.85 -3.27
CA ILE A 50 5.70 13.00 -4.58
C ILE A 50 4.80 12.45 -5.69
N ILE A 51 4.29 11.23 -5.54
CA ILE A 51 3.39 10.57 -6.51
C ILE A 51 2.19 11.47 -6.80
N THR A 52 1.68 12.20 -5.81
CA THR A 52 0.50 13.06 -5.96
C THR A 52 0.78 14.51 -6.32
N LYS A 53 2.05 14.95 -6.35
CA LYS A 53 2.37 16.32 -6.79
C LYS A 53 1.85 16.53 -8.21
N THR A 54 1.26 17.69 -8.48
CA THR A 54 0.78 18.04 -9.82
C THR A 54 1.81 18.83 -10.62
N HIS A 55 2.62 19.64 -9.94
CA HIS A 55 3.61 20.52 -10.55
C HIS A 55 4.89 20.53 -9.72
N ILE A 56 6.02 20.79 -10.37
CA ILE A 56 7.33 20.92 -9.75
C ILE A 56 7.77 22.38 -9.83
N ARG A 57 7.86 23.04 -8.68
CA ARG A 57 8.37 24.41 -8.59
C ARG A 57 9.81 24.38 -8.12
N MET A 58 10.75 24.73 -8.99
CA MET A 58 12.17 24.71 -8.65
C MET A 58 12.97 25.76 -9.42
N ARG A 59 14.15 26.09 -8.89
CA ARG A 59 15.13 26.96 -9.54
C ARG A 59 16.11 26.09 -10.31
N LYS A 60 16.20 26.25 -11.62
CA LYS A 60 17.24 25.58 -12.43
C LYS A 60 18.63 26.07 -12.02
N ALA A 61 19.64 25.24 -12.27
CA ALA A 61 21.04 25.65 -12.09
C ALA A 61 21.28 26.96 -12.89
N TYR A 62 21.89 27.95 -12.23
CA TYR A 62 22.15 29.28 -12.79
C TYR A 62 20.92 30.14 -13.16
N GLY A 63 19.69 29.64 -12.94
CA GLY A 63 18.48 30.45 -13.12
C GLY A 63 18.38 31.53 -12.04
N HIS A 64 17.81 32.69 -12.34
CA HIS A 64 17.56 33.74 -11.33
C HIS A 64 16.26 33.52 -10.55
N ASN A 65 15.24 32.93 -11.20
CA ASN A 65 13.90 32.76 -10.67
C ASN A 65 13.51 31.29 -10.57
N ASN A 66 12.51 31.01 -9.73
CA ASN A 66 11.88 29.69 -9.70
C ASN A 66 10.96 29.54 -10.91
N GLU A 67 11.08 28.42 -11.61
CA GLU A 67 10.20 28.02 -12.69
C GLU A 67 9.20 26.97 -12.20
N ASN A 68 8.03 26.95 -12.83
CA ASN A 68 7.04 25.90 -12.60
C ASN A 68 7.09 24.93 -13.78
N MET A 69 7.49 23.70 -13.50
CA MET A 69 7.66 22.64 -14.49
C MET A 69 6.55 21.60 -14.35
N PRO A 70 6.06 21.01 -15.46
CA PRO A 70 5.11 19.92 -15.39
C PRO A 70 5.77 18.70 -14.76
N ARG A 71 5.04 18.01 -13.87
CA ARG A 71 5.45 16.68 -13.39
C ARG A 71 5.15 15.65 -14.48
N ARG A 72 6.15 14.87 -14.90
CA ARG A 72 6.04 13.87 -15.97
C ARG A 72 6.24 12.43 -15.51
N ALA A 73 7.03 12.22 -14.47
CA ALA A 73 7.49 10.88 -14.11
C ALA A 73 6.34 9.96 -13.67
N SER A 74 6.41 8.70 -14.10
CA SER A 74 5.76 7.55 -13.46
C SER A 74 6.78 6.78 -12.63
N PHE A 75 6.32 5.89 -11.75
CA PHE A 75 7.20 5.09 -10.90
C PHE A 75 7.02 3.61 -11.17
N ALA A 76 8.13 2.89 -11.17
CA ALA A 76 8.19 1.45 -11.01
C ALA A 76 9.16 1.15 -9.87
N GLY A 77 9.06 -0.02 -9.27
CA GLY A 77 10.00 -0.49 -8.26
C GLY A 77 9.84 -1.97 -8.05
N SER A 78 10.94 -2.63 -7.74
CA SER A 78 10.97 -4.05 -7.37
C SER A 78 11.22 -4.17 -5.87
N VAL A 79 10.61 -5.20 -5.27
CA VAL A 79 10.79 -5.58 -3.88
C VAL A 79 11.12 -7.07 -3.84
N ASN A 80 11.91 -7.50 -2.86
CA ASN A 80 12.21 -8.91 -2.66
C ASN A 80 11.19 -9.56 -1.72
N THR A 81 10.62 -8.76 -0.82
CA THR A 81 9.60 -9.18 0.14
C THR A 81 8.20 -8.81 -0.34
N SER A 82 7.24 -9.74 -0.19
CA SER A 82 5.84 -9.49 -0.57
C SER A 82 5.21 -8.41 0.33
N GLN A 83 5.56 -8.37 1.61
CA GLN A 83 5.00 -7.42 2.57
C GLN A 83 5.88 -6.18 2.74
N PHE A 84 5.63 -5.14 1.95
CA PHE A 84 6.40 -3.88 2.02
C PHE A 84 5.52 -2.65 2.31
N LEU A 85 4.20 -2.76 2.19
CA LEU A 85 3.29 -1.64 2.43
C LEU A 85 3.06 -1.46 3.95
N ASN A 86 3.88 -0.61 4.56
CA ASN A 86 3.87 -0.36 6.01
C ASN A 86 2.81 0.64 6.52
N ASP A 87 2.04 1.24 5.62
CA ASP A 87 1.02 2.23 5.96
C ASP A 87 -0.32 1.84 5.35
N THR A 88 -1.29 1.61 6.23
CA THR A 88 -2.67 1.22 5.92
C THR A 88 -3.42 2.27 5.10
N THR A 89 -2.93 3.51 5.05
CA THR A 89 -3.57 4.59 4.29
C THR A 89 -2.88 4.81 2.94
N GLY A 90 -3.68 4.94 1.88
CA GLY A 90 -3.17 5.38 0.58
C GLY A 90 -2.46 4.31 -0.26
N SER A 91 -2.65 3.03 0.05
CA SER A 91 -2.18 1.88 -0.76
C SER A 91 -2.68 1.91 -2.19
N ARG A 92 -3.82 2.59 -2.49
CA ARG A 92 -4.31 2.84 -3.86
C ARG A 92 -3.32 3.48 -4.84
N ARG A 93 -2.19 4.01 -4.36
CA ARG A 93 -1.12 4.61 -5.17
C ARG A 93 -0.13 3.58 -5.72
N PHE A 94 -0.22 2.33 -5.26
CA PHE A 94 0.64 1.23 -5.66
C PHE A 94 -0.19 0.22 -6.44
N LEU A 95 0.38 -0.26 -7.55
CA LEU A 95 -0.16 -1.38 -8.31
C LEU A 95 0.78 -2.55 -8.07
N CYS A 96 0.43 -3.40 -7.10
CA CYS A 96 1.28 -4.49 -6.66
C CYS A 96 0.90 -5.78 -7.39
N PHE A 97 1.91 -6.47 -7.93
CA PHE A 97 1.73 -7.79 -8.51
C PHE A 97 3.01 -8.61 -8.35
N GLU A 98 2.87 -9.93 -8.33
CA GLU A 98 3.99 -10.87 -8.26
C GLU A 98 4.39 -11.28 -9.67
N VAL A 99 5.70 -11.41 -9.89
CA VAL A 99 6.27 -11.82 -11.17
C VAL A 99 7.05 -13.09 -10.94
N GLU A 100 6.54 -14.21 -11.46
CA GLU A 100 7.18 -15.52 -11.33
C GLU A 100 8.27 -15.73 -12.38
N HIS A 101 8.03 -15.26 -13.61
CA HIS A 101 8.93 -15.44 -14.74
C HIS A 101 8.92 -14.22 -15.66
N ILE A 102 10.10 -13.83 -16.15
CA ILE A 102 10.27 -12.77 -17.15
C ILE A 102 10.94 -13.39 -18.38
N GLU A 103 10.21 -13.38 -19.50
CA GLU A 103 10.76 -13.77 -20.80
C GLU A 103 11.55 -12.61 -21.40
N TYR A 104 12.88 -12.68 -21.33
CA TYR A 104 13.76 -11.66 -21.88
C TYR A 104 13.92 -11.78 -23.40
N ALA A 105 13.76 -12.99 -23.95
CA ALA A 105 13.86 -13.25 -25.38
C ALA A 105 12.47 -13.21 -26.02
N HIS A 106 11.88 -12.02 -26.07
CA HIS A 106 10.57 -11.79 -26.68
C HIS A 106 10.67 -11.04 -28.02
N GLU A 107 9.70 -11.26 -28.91
CA GLU A 107 9.60 -10.53 -30.20
C GLU A 107 8.75 -9.25 -30.11
N ILE A 108 8.38 -8.83 -28.89
CA ILE A 108 7.56 -7.64 -28.66
C ILE A 108 8.30 -6.38 -29.12
N TYR A 109 7.74 -5.73 -30.15
CA TYR A 109 8.30 -4.49 -30.69
C TYR A 109 7.83 -3.27 -29.88
N ILE A 110 8.66 -2.82 -28.94
CA ILE A 110 8.31 -1.77 -27.96
C ILE A 110 7.79 -0.45 -28.58
N ASN A 111 8.25 -0.10 -29.80
CA ASN A 111 7.73 1.11 -30.47
C ASN A 111 6.26 0.95 -30.89
N LYS A 112 5.83 -0.26 -31.29
CA LYS A 112 4.42 -0.55 -31.60
C LYS A 112 3.56 -0.50 -30.35
N VAL A 113 4.07 -0.98 -29.21
CA VAL A 113 3.38 -0.86 -27.91
C VAL A 113 3.11 0.60 -27.58
N TYR A 114 4.11 1.48 -27.72
CA TYR A 114 3.93 2.92 -27.50
C TYR A 114 3.02 3.57 -28.53
N ALA A 115 3.08 3.16 -29.80
CA ALA A 115 2.16 3.64 -30.84
C ALA A 115 0.71 3.27 -30.52
N GLN A 116 0.46 2.06 -30.03
CA GLN A 116 -0.86 1.62 -29.56
C GLN A 116 -1.32 2.42 -28.35
N ALA A 117 -0.45 2.63 -27.35
CA ALA A 117 -0.76 3.45 -26.18
C ALA A 117 -1.10 4.90 -26.56
N PHE A 118 -0.35 5.49 -27.50
CA PHE A 118 -0.62 6.82 -28.03
C PHE A 118 -1.96 6.88 -28.76
N SER A 119 -2.25 5.90 -29.63
CA SER A 119 -3.54 5.79 -30.32
C SER A 119 -4.71 5.70 -29.34
N LEU A 120 -4.61 4.85 -28.31
CA LEU A 120 -5.62 4.74 -27.25
C LEU A 120 -5.85 6.08 -26.56
N PHE A 121 -4.78 6.76 -26.17
CA PHE A 121 -4.86 8.09 -25.55
C PHE A 121 -5.53 9.12 -26.47
N SER A 122 -5.11 9.20 -27.73
CA SER A 122 -5.69 10.11 -28.73
C SER A 122 -7.18 9.85 -28.99
N ASN A 123 -7.62 8.60 -28.84
CA ASN A 123 -9.03 8.20 -28.98
C ASN A 123 -9.84 8.32 -27.67
N GLY A 124 -9.30 8.98 -26.65
CA GLY A 124 -10.03 9.26 -25.40
C GLY A 124 -10.09 8.08 -24.42
N PHE A 125 -9.18 7.12 -24.53
CA PHE A 125 -9.10 6.02 -23.57
C PHE A 125 -8.93 6.55 -22.14
N ARG A 126 -9.80 6.07 -21.24
CA ARG A 126 -9.73 6.39 -19.82
C ARG A 126 -8.47 5.76 -19.23
N HIS A 127 -7.50 6.58 -18.86
CA HIS A 127 -6.21 6.15 -18.30
C HIS A 127 -6.13 6.30 -16.76
N TRP A 128 -7.19 6.81 -16.11
CA TRP A 128 -7.29 6.92 -14.65
C TRP A 128 -8.24 5.87 -14.05
N PHE A 129 -8.04 5.52 -12.78
CA PHE A 129 -8.89 4.56 -12.05
C PHE A 129 -10.17 5.22 -11.51
N ASN A 130 -11.31 4.52 -11.64
CA ASN A 130 -12.58 4.89 -11.04
C ASN A 130 -12.66 4.34 -9.61
N GLN A 131 -13.79 4.55 -8.93
CA GLN A 131 -13.95 4.11 -7.54
C GLN A 131 -13.97 2.59 -7.36
N GLU A 132 -14.51 1.85 -8.34
CA GLU A 132 -14.60 0.39 -8.29
C GLU A 132 -13.22 -0.23 -8.45
N GLU A 133 -12.44 0.21 -9.43
CA GLU A 133 -11.07 -0.24 -9.66
C GLU A 133 -10.15 0.15 -8.50
N ILE A 134 -10.38 1.31 -7.86
CA ILE A 134 -9.66 1.68 -6.64
C ILE A 134 -9.98 0.70 -5.50
N LYS A 135 -11.21 0.19 -5.39
CA LYS A 135 -11.55 -0.83 -4.38
C LYS A 135 -10.81 -2.13 -4.68
N GLU A 136 -10.79 -2.57 -5.92
CA GLU A 136 -10.06 -3.77 -6.36
C GLU A 136 -8.55 -3.65 -6.08
N ILE A 137 -7.93 -2.52 -6.44
CA ILE A 137 -6.53 -2.24 -6.14
C ILE A 137 -6.27 -2.30 -4.63
N ASN A 138 -7.14 -1.71 -3.81
CA ASN A 138 -6.95 -1.76 -2.35
C ASN A 138 -7.10 -3.17 -1.79
N ALA A 139 -8.04 -3.96 -2.31
CA ALA A 139 -8.23 -5.35 -1.91
C ALA A 139 -7.02 -6.21 -2.32
N ASN A 140 -6.53 -6.08 -3.55
CA ASN A 140 -5.30 -6.74 -3.99
C ASN A 140 -4.09 -6.32 -3.14
N ASN A 141 -4.01 -5.03 -2.76
CA ASN A 141 -2.90 -4.53 -1.97
C ASN A 141 -2.92 -4.98 -0.51
N GLU A 142 -4.02 -5.53 0.00
CA GLU A 142 -4.13 -5.98 1.39
C GLU A 142 -3.13 -7.10 1.71
N GLN A 143 -2.86 -8.00 0.76
CA GLN A 143 -1.90 -9.10 0.93
C GLN A 143 -0.44 -8.63 1.02
N TYR A 144 -0.14 -7.43 0.50
CA TYR A 144 1.19 -6.83 0.52
C TYR A 144 1.39 -5.85 1.69
N GLN A 145 0.37 -5.68 2.56
CA GLN A 145 0.47 -4.86 3.76
C GLN A 145 1.19 -5.59 4.89
N LEU A 146 2.07 -4.86 5.57
CA LEU A 146 2.70 -5.34 6.79
C LEU A 146 1.73 -5.14 7.97
N LYS A 147 1.32 -6.23 8.62
CA LYS A 147 0.51 -6.18 9.84
C LYS A 147 1.40 -5.92 11.04
N SER A 148 1.00 -4.99 11.91
CA SER A 148 1.76 -4.75 13.13
C SER A 148 1.51 -5.87 14.15
N PRO A 149 2.44 -6.10 15.11
CA PRO A 149 2.22 -7.10 16.15
C PRO A 149 0.90 -6.89 16.92
N GLU A 150 0.53 -5.63 17.15
CA GLU A 150 -0.75 -5.29 17.80
C GLU A 150 -1.97 -5.64 16.94
N GLU A 151 -1.85 -5.51 15.61
CA GLU A 151 -2.89 -5.90 14.66
C GLU A 151 -3.04 -7.42 14.59
N GLU A 152 -1.94 -8.17 14.52
CA GLU A 152 -1.96 -9.63 14.53
C GLU A 152 -2.54 -10.17 15.83
N LEU A 153 -2.06 -9.67 16.97
CA LEU A 153 -2.58 -10.08 18.28
C LEU A 153 -4.06 -9.74 18.46
N LEU A 154 -4.52 -8.61 17.94
CA LEU A 154 -5.94 -8.28 17.92
C LEU A 154 -6.75 -9.34 17.19
N LEU A 155 -6.33 -9.71 15.96
CA LEU A 155 -7.03 -10.69 15.13
C LEU A 155 -6.96 -12.11 15.70
N THR A 156 -5.91 -12.44 16.45
CA THR A 156 -5.75 -13.74 17.10
C THR A 156 -6.68 -13.88 18.31
N TRP A 157 -6.81 -12.83 19.14
CA TRP A 157 -7.43 -12.96 20.46
C TRP A 157 -8.81 -12.31 20.58
N PHE A 158 -9.22 -11.46 19.63
CA PHE A 158 -10.48 -10.73 19.70
C PHE A 158 -11.31 -10.89 18.44
N GLU A 159 -12.61 -11.07 18.65
CA GLU A 159 -13.61 -11.02 17.58
C GLU A 159 -14.47 -9.76 17.70
N PRO A 160 -14.82 -9.12 16.56
CA PRO A 160 -15.77 -8.03 16.56
C PRO A 160 -17.15 -8.54 16.98
N ALA A 161 -17.81 -7.81 17.88
CA ALA A 161 -19.15 -8.14 18.33
C ALA A 161 -20.11 -6.95 18.16
N ILE A 162 -21.40 -7.25 18.16
CA ILE A 162 -22.46 -6.22 18.23
C ILE A 162 -22.90 -6.03 19.67
N LYS A 163 -23.58 -4.92 19.97
CA LYS A 163 -23.94 -4.53 21.35
C LYS A 163 -24.70 -5.61 22.14
N THR A 164 -25.48 -6.45 21.46
CA THR A 164 -26.29 -7.50 22.09
C THR A 164 -25.52 -8.79 22.35
N THR A 165 -24.49 -9.09 21.55
CA THR A 165 -23.72 -10.35 21.64
C THR A 165 -22.36 -10.18 22.30
N ALA A 166 -21.91 -8.93 22.49
CA ALA A 166 -20.60 -8.64 23.06
C ALA A 166 -20.53 -9.03 24.54
N LYS A 167 -19.55 -9.86 24.87
CA LYS A 167 -19.19 -10.19 26.26
C LYS A 167 -18.50 -9.01 26.95
N TYR A 168 -17.73 -8.22 26.18
CA TYR A 168 -16.92 -7.13 26.73
C TYR A 168 -17.12 -5.81 25.98
N PHE A 169 -16.99 -4.71 26.72
CA PHE A 169 -16.97 -3.35 26.19
C PHE A 169 -15.69 -2.67 26.66
N LEU A 170 -14.67 -2.63 25.80
CA LEU A 170 -13.32 -2.24 26.16
C LEU A 170 -12.84 -1.06 25.33
N ASN A 171 -12.15 -0.10 25.94
CA ASN A 171 -11.43 0.91 25.19
C ASN A 171 -10.12 0.32 24.61
N THR A 172 -9.47 1.05 23.69
CA THR A 172 -8.25 0.59 23.03
C THR A 172 -7.14 0.21 24.02
N THR A 173 -6.95 0.99 25.09
CA THR A 173 -5.92 0.74 26.10
C THR A 173 -6.20 -0.52 26.90
N GLN A 174 -7.46 -0.80 27.23
CA GLN A 174 -7.87 -2.03 27.92
C GLN A 174 -7.67 -3.28 27.04
N ILE A 175 -8.02 -3.20 25.75
CA ILE A 175 -7.74 -4.27 24.79
C ILE A 175 -6.22 -4.52 24.73
N LEU A 176 -5.43 -3.46 24.62
CA LEU A 176 -3.98 -3.56 24.57
C LEU A 176 -3.39 -4.15 25.86
N GLN A 177 -3.93 -3.83 27.03
CA GLN A 177 -3.50 -4.42 28.31
C GLN A 177 -3.72 -5.94 28.34
N ILE A 178 -4.85 -6.41 27.81
CA ILE A 178 -5.13 -7.86 27.70
C ILE A 178 -4.18 -8.54 26.71
N LEU A 179 -3.87 -7.88 25.59
CA LEU A 179 -2.89 -8.41 24.62
C LEU A 179 -1.47 -8.44 25.22
N ALA A 180 -1.08 -7.38 25.92
CA ALA A 180 0.21 -7.25 26.58
C ALA A 180 0.43 -8.34 27.64
N SER A 181 -0.59 -8.69 28.42
CA SER A 181 -0.48 -9.76 29.43
C SER A 181 -0.36 -11.16 28.82
N ARG A 182 -0.92 -11.39 27.62
CA ARG A 182 -0.85 -12.68 26.93
C ARG A 182 0.43 -12.87 26.10
N ALA A 183 0.92 -11.79 25.47
CA ALA A 183 2.03 -11.84 24.52
C ALA A 183 3.31 -11.14 25.01
N ASN A 184 3.31 -10.64 26.25
CA ASN A 184 4.42 -9.91 26.87
C ASN A 184 4.90 -8.70 26.03
N VAL A 185 3.95 -7.96 25.45
CA VAL A 185 4.21 -6.78 24.60
C VAL A 185 4.20 -5.50 25.44
N ASN A 186 5.14 -4.59 25.16
CA ASN A 186 5.21 -3.30 25.83
C ASN A 186 4.08 -2.36 25.41
N ILE A 187 3.40 -1.77 26.39
CA ILE A 187 2.37 -0.76 26.16
C ILE A 187 3.04 0.60 25.95
N THR A 188 2.84 1.17 24.76
CA THR A 188 3.33 2.49 24.36
C THR A 188 2.23 3.28 23.62
N ASP A 189 2.34 4.61 23.57
CA ASP A 189 1.39 5.44 22.79
C ASP A 189 1.32 5.01 21.31
N ALA A 190 2.47 4.60 20.74
CA ALA A 190 2.53 4.08 19.38
C ALA A 190 1.71 2.80 19.20
N SER A 191 1.79 1.86 20.15
CA SER A 191 1.02 0.61 20.12
C SER A 191 -0.49 0.86 20.27
N VAL A 192 -0.91 1.81 21.11
CA VAL A 192 -2.33 2.22 21.23
C VAL A 192 -2.85 2.79 19.92
N LEU A 193 -2.05 3.63 19.23
CA LEU A 193 -2.41 4.20 17.94
C LEU A 193 -2.51 3.13 16.84
N LYS A 194 -1.58 2.18 16.79
CA LYS A 194 -1.62 1.06 15.83
C LYS A 194 -2.84 0.18 16.05
N LEU A 195 -3.09 -0.23 17.30
CA LEU A 195 -4.28 -1.02 17.66
C LEU A 195 -5.59 -0.30 17.34
N GLY A 196 -5.65 1.01 17.63
CA GLY A 196 -6.80 1.85 17.28
C GLY A 196 -7.07 1.94 15.77
N LYS A 197 -6.02 1.92 14.93
CA LYS A 197 -6.15 1.83 13.48
C LYS A 197 -6.64 0.46 13.04
N ALA A 198 -6.11 -0.62 13.62
CA ALA A 198 -6.54 -1.99 13.34
C ALA A 198 -8.03 -2.21 13.69
N LEU A 199 -8.48 -1.76 14.87
CA LEU A 199 -9.89 -1.84 15.28
C LEU A 199 -10.83 -1.19 14.25
N ARG A 200 -10.44 -0.04 13.70
CA ARG A 200 -11.20 0.61 12.62
C ARG A 200 -11.14 -0.15 11.30
N LYS A 201 -9.95 -0.65 10.92
CA LYS A 201 -9.73 -1.42 9.69
C LYS A 201 -10.63 -2.66 9.62
N TYR A 202 -10.74 -3.39 10.73
CA TYR A 202 -11.54 -4.62 10.83
C TYR A 202 -12.96 -4.39 11.36
N ASN A 203 -13.48 -3.16 11.25
CA ASN A 203 -14.87 -2.81 11.55
C ASN A 203 -15.37 -3.18 12.96
N PHE A 204 -14.50 -3.08 13.98
CA PHE A 204 -14.92 -3.27 15.36
C PHE A 204 -15.95 -2.21 15.79
N THR A 205 -17.06 -2.64 16.36
CA THR A 205 -18.19 -1.76 16.70
C THR A 205 -17.84 -0.81 17.84
N ARG A 206 -17.71 0.49 17.54
CA ARG A 206 -17.41 1.55 18.51
C ARG A 206 -18.70 2.16 19.07
N ILE A 207 -18.81 2.25 20.39
CA ILE A 207 -20.00 2.70 21.12
C ILE A 207 -19.59 3.70 22.20
N MET A 208 -20.40 4.74 22.41
CA MET A 208 -20.23 5.67 23.53
C MET A 208 -20.88 5.09 24.80
N LYS A 209 -20.12 4.97 25.89
CA LYS A 209 -20.57 4.48 27.19
C LYS A 209 -19.89 5.26 28.31
N ASN A 210 -20.66 5.76 29.27
CA ASN A 210 -20.16 6.52 30.43
C ASN A 210 -19.20 7.66 30.03
N ASN A 211 -19.59 8.48 29.05
CA ASN A 211 -18.79 9.60 28.53
C ASN A 211 -17.44 9.24 27.90
N SER A 212 -17.22 7.96 27.55
CA SER A 212 -16.03 7.45 26.86
C SER A 212 -16.41 6.54 25.70
N TYR A 213 -15.50 6.34 24.74
CA TYR A 213 -15.73 5.41 23.63
C TYR A 213 -15.09 4.05 23.90
N VAL A 214 -15.87 3.00 23.71
CA VAL A 214 -15.47 1.59 23.88
C VAL A 214 -15.81 0.79 22.63
N TYR A 215 -15.16 -0.35 22.45
CA TYR A 215 -15.44 -1.32 21.40
C TYR A 215 -16.15 -2.54 21.98
N ALA A 216 -17.18 -3.00 21.28
CA ALA A 216 -17.91 -4.22 21.61
C ALA A 216 -17.13 -5.42 21.04
N VAL A 217 -16.63 -6.30 21.91
CA VAL A 217 -15.70 -7.37 21.54
C VAL A 217 -15.96 -8.66 22.30
N ASN A 218 -15.58 -9.78 21.69
CA ASN A 218 -15.45 -11.07 22.34
C ASN A 218 -13.98 -11.44 22.45
N LEU A 219 -13.55 -11.85 23.64
CA LEU A 219 -12.21 -12.36 23.91
C LEU A 219 -12.24 -13.87 23.69
N LEU A 220 -11.29 -14.38 22.90
CA LEU A 220 -11.11 -15.80 22.66
C LEU A 220 -10.24 -16.44 23.75
N GLU A 221 -10.58 -17.66 24.11
CA GLU A 221 -9.76 -18.52 24.97
C GLU A 221 -8.69 -19.26 24.16
N HIS A 222 -7.65 -19.75 24.83
CA HIS A 222 -6.53 -20.45 24.17
C HIS A 222 -7.01 -21.64 23.33
N GLU A 223 -7.97 -22.42 23.82
CA GLU A 223 -8.53 -23.57 23.11
C GLU A 223 -9.27 -23.15 21.81
N GLU A 224 -9.97 -22.01 21.84
CA GLU A 224 -10.67 -21.46 20.67
C GLU A 224 -9.66 -20.96 19.63
N VAL A 225 -8.59 -20.28 20.06
CA VAL A 225 -7.50 -19.82 19.18
C VAL A 225 -6.78 -21.01 18.54
N ASP A 226 -6.43 -22.03 19.31
CA ASP A 226 -5.79 -23.25 18.79
C ASP A 226 -6.69 -23.98 17.79
N LYS A 227 -7.99 -24.03 18.06
CA LYS A 227 -8.96 -24.60 17.13
C LYS A 227 -9.04 -23.78 15.85
N ASN A 228 -9.10 -22.46 15.93
CA ASN A 228 -9.12 -21.56 14.77
C ASN A 228 -7.84 -21.71 13.93
N ASN A 229 -6.67 -21.77 14.58
CA ASN A 229 -5.38 -21.96 13.90
C ASN A 229 -5.27 -23.32 13.20
N LYS A 230 -5.94 -24.36 13.71
CA LYS A 230 -6.01 -25.70 13.08
C LYS A 230 -7.07 -25.80 11.99
N GLN A 231 -8.15 -25.00 12.09
CA GLN A 231 -9.25 -24.96 11.11
C GLN A 231 -8.95 -24.05 9.92
N ASN A 232 -8.11 -23.03 10.10
CA ASN A 232 -7.50 -22.28 9.01
C ASN A 232 -6.58 -23.26 8.27
N GLY A 233 -7.14 -23.87 7.22
CA GLY A 233 -6.53 -24.93 6.41
C GLY A 233 -5.24 -24.49 5.72
N GLU A 234 -4.73 -25.39 4.87
CA GLU A 234 -3.47 -25.26 4.11
C GLU A 234 -3.08 -23.80 3.84
N PRO A 235 -1.79 -23.44 4.00
CA PRO A 235 -1.32 -22.10 3.66
C PRO A 235 -1.95 -21.71 2.33
N PRO A 236 -2.51 -20.50 2.20
CA PRO A 236 -3.21 -20.12 0.99
C PRO A 236 -2.31 -20.54 -0.16
N LYS A 237 -2.78 -21.48 -0.99
CA LYS A 237 -2.02 -21.86 -2.18
C LYS A 237 -1.61 -20.53 -2.81
N PRO A 238 -0.32 -20.31 -3.12
CA PRO A 238 0.05 -19.11 -3.88
C PRO A 238 -0.94 -19.07 -5.01
N LYS A 239 -1.73 -17.99 -5.10
CA LYS A 239 -2.89 -17.93 -6.00
C LYS A 239 -2.37 -18.41 -7.36
N GLU A 240 -2.72 -19.65 -7.75
CA GLU A 240 -2.13 -20.34 -8.92
C GLU A 240 -2.41 -19.55 -10.20
N THR A 241 -3.24 -18.52 -10.08
CA THR A 241 -3.28 -17.38 -10.96
C THR A 241 -3.69 -16.20 -10.09
N GLN A 242 -2.90 -15.11 -10.01
CA GLN A 242 -3.53 -13.82 -9.80
C GLN A 242 -4.68 -13.77 -10.81
N GLU A 243 -5.93 -13.59 -10.35
CA GLU A 243 -7.01 -13.25 -11.27
C GLU A 243 -6.43 -12.17 -12.17
N GLU A 244 -6.28 -12.48 -13.47
CA GLU A 244 -5.74 -11.53 -14.43
C GLU A 244 -6.45 -10.23 -14.11
N ILE A 245 -5.71 -9.22 -13.61
CA ILE A 245 -6.28 -7.89 -13.40
C ILE A 245 -6.90 -7.62 -14.75
N LEU A 246 -8.23 -7.56 -14.81
CA LEU A 246 -8.95 -7.55 -16.08
C LEU A 246 -8.44 -6.32 -16.80
N PHE A 247 -7.47 -6.52 -17.69
CA PHE A 247 -6.83 -5.40 -18.34
C PHE A 247 -7.99 -4.75 -19.07
N ARG A 248 -8.11 -3.43 -18.98
CA ARG A 248 -9.16 -2.67 -19.70
C ARG A 248 -9.11 -2.85 -21.22
N PHE A 249 -8.22 -3.70 -21.71
CA PHE A 249 -8.06 -4.13 -23.07
C PHE A 249 -8.82 -5.45 -23.24
N PRO A 250 -9.84 -5.49 -24.12
CA PRO A 250 -10.34 -6.79 -24.58
C PRO A 250 -9.18 -7.59 -25.17
N LYS A 251 -9.16 -8.89 -24.90
CA LYS A 251 -8.19 -9.84 -25.48
C LYS A 251 -8.29 -9.89 -26.99
#